data_AF-A0A8K0IQ63-F1
#
_entry.id   AF-A0A8K0IQ63-F1
#
_cell.length_a   1.000
_cell.length_b   1.000
_cell.length_c   1.000
_cell.angle_alpha   90.00
_cell.angle_beta   90.00
_cell.angle_gamma   90.00
#
_symmetry.space_group_name_H-M   'P 1'
#
loop_
_entity.id
_entity.type
_entity.pdbx_description
1 polymer ?
#
loop_
_entity_poly.entity_id
_entity_poly.type
_entity_poly.pdbx_seq_one_letter_code
_entity_poly.pdbx_strand_id
1 'polypeptide(L)'
;MVVAGLIQSIGISKVKLYDADPKVLSAFANSNTEFIIGIGNENILNMRDTTKAQAWLRQNVQPYLPQTKITCITVGNEVFSSNDTALMSNLLPAMQSIHEALVSLGLDKQVIVSTAHSAAILGNSYPPSTGSFREDLAQYIQPLLNFHSQIKSPFLLNAYPFFAYKADPDGISLEYVLFQPNSGVTDPNTNLKYDNMLYAQIDSVYSAMKAMGHTDIDVTISETGWPSKGDSDEPGATIANAATYNGNLFQRTAMNQGTPLKPSLPIDVYVFALFNENLKPGPTSERNYGLFYPDGTPVYNIGSQRYLISSSWWSSSSSSSFSKMMIIAIQSGRRHTFTVETIGSNLVLHSCVARAMGTICS
;
A
#
# COMPACT_ATOMS: atom_id res chain seq x y z
N MET A 1 -16.97 -3.66 -16.37
CA MET A 1 -16.43 -4.67 -15.44
C MET A 1 -16.49 -4.07 -14.04
N VAL A 2 -17.02 -4.78 -13.04
CA VAL A 2 -17.05 -4.30 -11.64
C VAL A 2 -15.66 -4.50 -11.05
N VAL A 3 -15.08 -3.48 -10.36
CA VAL A 3 -13.73 -3.54 -9.77
C VAL A 3 -13.52 -4.80 -8.91
N ALA A 4 -14.54 -5.21 -8.16
CA ALA A 4 -14.52 -6.46 -7.40
C ALA A 4 -14.28 -7.70 -8.26
N GLY A 5 -14.91 -7.78 -9.43
CA GLY A 5 -14.69 -8.88 -10.38
C GLY A 5 -13.28 -8.86 -10.97
N LEU A 6 -12.72 -7.68 -11.25
CA LEU A 6 -11.33 -7.57 -11.71
C LEU A 6 -10.36 -8.08 -10.64
N ILE A 7 -10.49 -7.59 -9.40
CA ILE A 7 -9.63 -7.96 -8.26
C ILE A 7 -9.67 -9.47 -8.01
N GLN A 8 -10.87 -10.07 -8.02
CA GLN A 8 -11.04 -11.51 -7.87
C GLN A 8 -10.40 -12.28 -9.04
N SER A 9 -10.55 -11.80 -10.28
CA SER A 9 -10.01 -12.48 -11.47
C SER A 9 -8.48 -12.61 -11.50
N ILE A 10 -7.78 -11.70 -10.81
CA ILE A 10 -6.32 -11.70 -10.72
C ILE A 10 -5.80 -12.26 -9.39
N GLY A 11 -6.68 -12.80 -8.54
CA GLY A 11 -6.30 -13.50 -7.31
C GLY A 11 -5.79 -12.58 -6.20
N ILE A 12 -6.29 -11.34 -6.14
CA ILE A 12 -5.97 -10.43 -5.04
C ILE A 12 -6.76 -10.78 -3.79
N SER A 13 -6.05 -10.99 -2.70
CA SER A 13 -6.64 -11.33 -1.40
C SER A 13 -6.61 -10.18 -0.40
N LYS A 14 -5.84 -9.11 -0.64
CA LYS A 14 -5.80 -7.94 0.23
C LYS A 14 -5.85 -6.63 -0.55
N VAL A 15 -6.57 -5.65 -0.03
CA VAL A 15 -6.77 -4.33 -0.64
C VAL A 15 -6.53 -3.23 0.40
N LYS A 16 -5.80 -2.18 0.04
CA LYS A 16 -5.70 -0.95 0.84
C LYS A 16 -6.56 0.14 0.20
N LEU A 17 -7.51 0.69 0.93
CA LEU A 17 -8.27 1.89 0.57
C LEU A 17 -7.74 3.08 1.34
N TYR A 18 -7.66 4.24 0.69
CA TYR A 18 -7.24 5.49 1.34
C TYR A 18 -8.38 6.18 2.10
N ASP A 19 -9.60 5.69 1.93
CA ASP A 19 -10.80 6.08 2.68
C ASP A 19 -11.59 4.84 3.12
N ALA A 20 -12.85 5.02 3.50
CA ALA A 20 -13.79 3.96 3.81
C ALA A 20 -15.03 4.04 2.89
N ASP A 21 -14.83 4.03 1.56
CA ASP A 21 -15.92 4.17 0.59
C ASP A 21 -16.98 3.05 0.78
N PRO A 22 -18.24 3.43 1.09
CA PRO A 22 -19.32 2.48 1.37
C PRO A 22 -19.65 1.58 0.16
N LYS A 23 -19.54 2.10 -1.07
CA LYS A 23 -19.83 1.35 -2.29
C LYS A 23 -18.78 0.27 -2.51
N VAL A 24 -17.50 0.59 -2.26
CA VAL A 24 -16.42 -0.38 -2.36
C VAL A 24 -16.60 -1.45 -1.29
N LEU A 25 -16.73 -1.06 -0.02
CA LEU A 25 -16.85 -2.03 1.08
C LEU A 25 -18.07 -2.95 0.92
N SER A 26 -19.22 -2.44 0.46
CA SER A 26 -20.39 -3.27 0.15
C SER A 26 -20.17 -4.21 -1.04
N ALA A 27 -19.45 -3.79 -2.08
CA ALA A 27 -19.19 -4.62 -3.26
C ALA A 27 -18.31 -5.85 -2.97
N PHE A 28 -17.53 -5.81 -1.88
CA PHE A 28 -16.66 -6.91 -1.45
C PHE A 28 -17.25 -7.77 -0.32
N ALA A 29 -18.53 -7.59 0.01
CA ALA A 29 -19.21 -8.44 0.98
C ALA A 29 -19.10 -9.93 0.57
N ASN A 30 -18.65 -10.76 1.51
CA ASN A 30 -18.41 -12.20 1.36
C ASN A 30 -17.34 -12.61 0.33
N SER A 31 -16.48 -11.67 -0.12
CA SER A 31 -15.42 -11.94 -1.10
C SER A 31 -14.17 -12.63 -0.53
N ASN A 32 -14.06 -12.71 0.80
CA ASN A 32 -12.84 -13.06 1.54
C ASN A 32 -11.63 -12.12 1.36
N THR A 33 -11.73 -11.06 0.56
CA THR A 33 -10.70 -10.03 0.43
C THR A 33 -10.57 -9.24 1.73
N GLU A 34 -9.35 -9.13 2.24
CA GLU A 34 -9.01 -8.32 3.41
C GLU A 34 -8.80 -6.85 3.04
N PHE A 35 -9.21 -5.95 3.93
CA PHE A 35 -9.13 -4.51 3.72
C PHE A 35 -8.32 -3.82 4.80
N ILE A 36 -7.33 -3.05 4.35
CA ILE A 36 -6.86 -1.86 5.04
C ILE A 36 -7.74 -0.70 4.56
N ILE A 37 -8.28 0.11 5.48
CA ILE A 37 -9.03 1.33 5.13
C ILE A 37 -8.40 2.56 5.78
N GLY A 38 -8.59 3.72 5.15
CA GLY A 38 -7.90 4.94 5.52
C GLY A 38 -8.77 5.98 6.24
N ILE A 39 -8.17 6.65 7.21
CA ILE A 39 -8.60 7.95 7.72
C ILE A 39 -7.61 8.97 7.15
N GLY A 40 -8.09 9.84 6.25
CA GLY A 40 -7.26 10.86 5.61
C GLY A 40 -6.63 11.84 6.60
N ASN A 41 -5.50 12.45 6.22
CA ASN A 41 -4.73 13.39 7.05
C ASN A 41 -5.59 14.54 7.58
N GLU A 42 -6.58 14.99 6.82
CA GLU A 42 -7.51 16.07 7.19
C GLU A 42 -8.37 15.74 8.43
N ASN A 43 -8.49 14.46 8.77
CA ASN A 43 -9.31 13.99 9.89
C ASN A 43 -8.51 13.71 11.17
N ILE A 44 -7.16 13.75 11.12
CA ILE A 44 -6.30 13.41 12.27
C ILE A 44 -6.68 14.23 13.51
N LEU A 45 -6.83 15.55 13.38
CA LEU A 45 -7.17 16.43 14.51
C LEU A 45 -8.57 16.14 15.08
N ASN A 46 -9.51 15.65 14.27
CA ASN A 46 -10.83 15.25 14.74
C ASN A 46 -10.79 13.90 15.44
N MET A 47 -9.93 12.99 15.02
CA MET A 47 -9.85 11.63 15.55
C MET A 47 -9.13 11.53 16.89
N ARG A 48 -8.57 12.62 17.43
CA ARG A 48 -8.07 12.67 18.82
C ARG A 48 -9.17 12.65 19.89
N ASP A 49 -10.43 12.77 19.48
CA ASP A 49 -11.61 12.71 20.35
C ASP A 49 -12.23 11.33 20.22
N THR A 50 -12.15 10.52 21.29
CA THR A 50 -12.66 9.14 21.31
C THR A 50 -14.15 9.05 20.97
N THR A 51 -14.96 10.09 21.23
CA THR A 51 -16.38 10.13 20.84
C THR A 51 -16.53 10.23 19.32
N LYS A 52 -15.72 11.08 18.68
CA LYS A 52 -15.68 11.21 17.22
C LYS A 52 -15.11 9.96 16.55
N ALA A 53 -14.06 9.39 17.13
CA ALA A 53 -13.48 8.12 16.70
C ALA A 53 -14.53 6.99 16.74
N GLN A 54 -15.27 6.86 17.84
CA GLN A 54 -16.33 5.87 17.97
C GLN A 54 -17.49 6.09 16.98
N ALA A 55 -17.89 7.35 16.76
CA ALA A 55 -18.89 7.68 15.75
C ALA A 55 -18.42 7.29 14.34
N TRP A 56 -17.15 7.58 14.01
CA TRP A 56 -16.55 7.19 12.73
C TRP A 56 -16.54 5.67 12.54
N LEU A 57 -16.17 4.89 13.56
CA LEU A 57 -16.18 3.42 13.49
C LEU A 57 -17.59 2.86 13.28
N ARG A 58 -18.59 3.38 14.00
CA ARG A 58 -20.00 2.96 13.85
C ARG A 58 -20.56 3.26 12.46
N GLN A 59 -20.07 4.32 11.81
CA GLN A 59 -20.53 4.71 10.48
C GLN A 59 -19.78 3.98 9.36
N ASN A 60 -18.46 3.80 9.50
CA ASN A 60 -17.59 3.42 8.38
C ASN A 60 -17.01 2.00 8.49
N VAL A 61 -17.14 1.33 9.65
CA VAL A 61 -16.56 0.00 9.88
C VAL A 61 -17.63 -1.01 10.28
N GLN A 62 -18.34 -0.74 11.38
CA GLN A 62 -19.32 -1.66 11.95
C GLN A 62 -20.41 -2.14 10.96
N PRO A 63 -20.93 -1.31 10.03
CA PRO A 63 -21.97 -1.76 9.09
C PRO A 63 -21.51 -2.82 8.08
N TYR A 64 -20.19 -2.97 7.87
CA TYR A 64 -19.63 -3.89 6.88
C TYR A 64 -19.10 -5.18 7.51
N LEU A 65 -18.90 -5.20 8.84
CA LEU A 65 -18.43 -6.38 9.55
C LEU A 65 -19.60 -7.32 9.91
N PRO A 66 -19.43 -8.65 9.79
CA PRO A 66 -18.22 -9.36 9.34
C PRO A 66 -18.18 -9.66 7.83
N GLN A 67 -19.18 -9.23 7.05
CA GLN A 67 -19.31 -9.62 5.64
C GLN A 67 -18.11 -9.16 4.80
N THR A 68 -17.58 -7.98 5.04
CA THR A 68 -16.34 -7.47 4.42
C THR A 68 -15.23 -7.53 5.45
N LYS A 69 -14.09 -8.15 5.10
CA LYS A 69 -13.00 -8.36 6.06
C LYS A 69 -12.13 -7.12 6.20
N ILE A 70 -12.59 -6.13 6.94
CA ILE A 70 -11.74 -5.00 7.36
C ILE A 70 -10.80 -5.52 8.46
N THR A 71 -9.50 -5.45 8.25
CA THR A 71 -8.48 -5.97 9.19
C THR A 71 -7.59 -4.88 9.76
N CYS A 72 -7.47 -3.72 9.09
CA CYS A 72 -6.66 -2.61 9.57
C CYS A 72 -7.28 -1.25 9.22
N ILE A 73 -7.12 -0.28 10.11
CA ILE A 73 -7.39 1.14 9.86
C ILE A 73 -6.06 1.89 9.88
N THR A 74 -5.75 2.61 8.80
CA THR A 74 -4.61 3.54 8.76
C THR A 74 -5.04 4.94 9.13
N VAL A 75 -4.49 5.48 10.21
CA VAL A 75 -4.67 6.88 10.59
C VAL A 75 -3.61 7.72 9.89
N GLY A 76 -4.03 8.46 8.88
CA GLY A 76 -3.15 9.24 8.03
C GLY A 76 -2.31 8.41 7.05
N ASN A 77 -1.68 9.12 6.12
CA ASN A 77 -0.73 8.61 5.14
C ASN A 77 0.40 9.61 4.99
N GLU A 78 1.63 9.16 5.22
CA GLU A 78 2.87 9.94 5.08
C GLU A 78 2.86 11.28 5.83
N VAL A 79 2.30 11.29 7.04
CA VAL A 79 2.12 12.51 7.85
C VAL A 79 3.44 13.27 8.07
N PHE A 80 4.55 12.53 8.22
CA PHE A 80 5.89 13.07 8.43
C PHE A 80 6.62 13.53 7.16
N SER A 81 5.98 13.44 5.99
CA SER A 81 6.52 13.99 4.73
C SER A 81 6.31 15.51 4.62
N SER A 82 5.51 16.10 5.52
CA SER A 82 5.26 17.54 5.60
C SER A 82 5.81 18.12 6.91
N ASN A 83 5.97 19.45 6.96
CA ASN A 83 6.37 20.17 8.18
C ASN A 83 5.15 20.63 9.03
N ASP A 84 3.98 20.00 8.85
CA ASP A 84 2.79 20.33 9.63
C ASP A 84 2.88 19.73 11.04
N THR A 85 3.46 20.50 11.96
CA THR A 85 3.66 20.08 13.36
C THR A 85 2.35 19.75 14.09
N ALA A 86 1.20 20.30 13.66
CA ALA A 86 -0.09 19.96 14.23
C ALA A 86 -0.51 18.54 13.82
N LEU A 87 -0.35 18.16 12.55
CA LEU A 87 -0.60 16.78 12.12
C LEU A 87 0.37 15.80 12.79
N MET A 88 1.67 16.13 12.84
CA MET A 88 2.70 15.28 13.43
C MET A 88 2.44 15.00 14.92
N SER A 89 2.10 16.03 15.69
CA SER A 89 1.83 15.91 17.13
C SER A 89 0.50 15.23 17.46
N ASN A 90 -0.48 15.25 16.55
CA ASN A 90 -1.80 14.67 16.77
C ASN A 90 -1.98 13.27 16.15
N LEU A 91 -0.98 12.74 15.42
CA LEU A 91 -1.04 11.41 14.83
C LEU A 91 -1.22 10.31 15.89
N LEU A 92 -0.33 10.26 16.89
CA LEU A 92 -0.43 9.26 17.95
C LEU A 92 -1.72 9.39 18.78
N PRO A 93 -2.13 10.59 19.26
CA PRO A 93 -3.41 10.75 19.93
C PRO A 93 -4.62 10.25 19.12
N ALA A 94 -4.61 10.47 17.80
CA ALA A 94 -5.66 9.97 16.91
C ALA A 94 -5.65 8.43 16.81
N MET A 95 -4.47 7.82 16.67
CA MET A 95 -4.33 6.36 16.67
C MET A 95 -4.80 5.73 17.99
N GLN A 96 -4.44 6.33 19.13
CA GLN A 96 -4.87 5.90 20.45
C GLN A 96 -6.39 5.97 20.59
N SER A 97 -7.00 7.09 20.21
CA SER A 97 -8.45 7.27 20.29
C SER A 97 -9.22 6.29 19.41
N ILE A 98 -8.72 5.97 18.21
CA ILE A 98 -9.33 4.95 17.33
C ILE A 98 -9.20 3.56 17.96
N HIS A 99 -8.03 3.22 18.54
CA HIS A 99 -7.84 1.93 19.21
C HIS A 99 -8.74 1.79 20.44
N GLU A 100 -8.83 2.81 21.29
CA GLU A 100 -9.75 2.85 22.43
C GLU A 100 -11.22 2.67 22.01
N ALA A 101 -11.61 3.30 20.91
CA ALA A 101 -12.95 3.17 20.36
C ALA A 101 -13.20 1.77 19.79
N LEU A 102 -12.21 1.13 19.16
CA LEU A 102 -12.29 -0.28 18.74
C LEU A 102 -12.46 -1.23 19.92
N VAL A 103 -11.68 -1.05 21.00
CA VAL A 103 -11.80 -1.83 22.24
C VAL A 103 -13.19 -1.64 22.84
N SER A 104 -13.68 -0.40 22.91
CA SER A 104 -15.01 -0.08 23.45
C SER A 104 -16.17 -0.69 22.64
N LEU A 105 -15.94 -0.96 21.35
CA LEU A 105 -16.90 -1.63 20.46
C LEU A 105 -16.68 -3.15 20.37
N GLY A 106 -15.64 -3.70 21.03
CA GLY A 106 -15.27 -5.12 20.96
C GLY A 106 -14.72 -5.56 19.60
N LEU A 107 -14.15 -4.61 18.83
CA LEU A 107 -13.63 -4.83 17.47
C LEU A 107 -12.11 -4.95 17.42
N ASP A 108 -11.40 -4.69 18.52
CA ASP A 108 -9.94 -4.65 18.63
C ASP A 108 -9.24 -6.00 18.35
N LYS A 109 -9.97 -7.11 18.43
CA LYS A 109 -9.48 -8.45 18.05
C LYS A 109 -9.54 -8.72 16.56
N GLN A 110 -10.34 -7.96 15.81
CA GLN A 110 -10.56 -8.13 14.38
C GLN A 110 -9.89 -7.04 13.55
N VAL A 111 -9.88 -5.80 14.06
CA VAL A 111 -9.39 -4.62 13.37
C VAL A 111 -8.26 -4.01 14.18
N ILE A 112 -7.07 -3.92 13.58
CA ILE A 112 -5.93 -3.23 14.18
C ILE A 112 -5.83 -1.78 13.67
N VAL A 113 -5.08 -0.95 14.39
CA VAL A 113 -4.78 0.44 13.99
C VAL A 113 -3.31 0.53 13.61
N SER A 114 -3.01 1.25 12.53
CA SER A 114 -1.64 1.61 12.17
C SER A 114 -1.61 2.98 11.47
N THR A 115 -0.47 3.39 10.94
CA THR A 115 -0.28 4.57 10.12
C THR A 115 0.80 4.30 9.06
N ALA A 116 0.63 4.84 7.86
CA ALA A 116 1.55 4.59 6.75
C ALA A 116 2.62 5.68 6.68
N HIS A 117 3.89 5.26 6.56
CA HIS A 117 5.04 6.15 6.52
C HIS A 117 5.77 6.09 5.19
N SER A 118 6.21 7.24 4.67
CA SER A 118 7.18 7.29 3.58
C SER A 118 8.53 6.75 4.07
N ALA A 119 9.30 6.07 3.22
CA ALA A 119 10.69 5.73 3.53
C ALA A 119 11.59 6.97 3.79
N ALA A 120 11.14 8.17 3.41
CA ALA A 120 11.84 9.44 3.67
C ALA A 120 11.92 9.84 5.16
N ILE A 121 11.28 9.08 6.06
CA ILE A 121 11.46 9.26 7.51
C ILE A 121 12.80 8.72 8.02
N LEU A 122 13.52 7.94 7.21
CA LEU A 122 14.88 7.48 7.52
C LEU A 122 15.87 8.63 7.34
N GLY A 123 16.72 8.85 8.34
CA GLY A 123 17.85 9.77 8.27
C GLY A 123 19.08 9.09 7.68
N ASN A 124 19.35 7.87 8.13
CA ASN A 124 20.35 7.00 7.52
C ASN A 124 19.68 5.71 7.05
N SER A 125 20.04 5.25 5.85
CA SER A 125 19.49 4.02 5.26
C SER A 125 20.55 3.15 4.56
N TYR A 126 21.82 3.57 4.58
CA TYR A 126 22.92 2.83 3.98
C TYR A 126 24.19 2.85 4.87
N PRO A 127 24.81 1.69 5.13
CA PRO A 127 24.28 0.35 4.83
C PRO A 127 23.03 0.02 5.69
N PRO A 128 22.20 -0.97 5.31
CA PRO A 128 20.93 -1.22 6.00
C PRO A 128 21.02 -1.46 7.52
N SER A 129 22.10 -2.09 7.98
CA SER A 129 22.38 -2.35 9.40
C SER A 129 22.54 -1.09 10.26
N THR A 130 22.83 0.07 9.65
CA THR A 130 22.96 1.36 10.35
C THR A 130 21.74 2.24 10.17
N GLY A 131 20.64 1.68 9.65
CA GLY A 131 19.37 2.37 9.47
C GLY A 131 18.96 3.12 10.74
N SER A 132 18.56 4.38 10.59
CA SER A 132 18.06 5.22 11.67
C SER A 132 16.98 6.16 11.15
N PHE A 133 15.99 6.46 11.98
CA PHE A 133 15.01 7.50 11.68
C PHE A 133 15.68 8.88 11.78
N ARG A 134 15.13 9.85 11.05
CA ARG A 134 15.57 11.25 11.15
C ARG A 134 15.45 11.74 12.59
N GLU A 135 16.49 12.43 13.05
CA GLU A 135 16.59 12.91 14.43
C GLU A 135 15.46 13.88 14.80
N ASP A 136 15.07 14.77 13.87
CA ASP A 136 13.99 15.74 14.10
C ASP A 136 12.61 15.08 14.27
N LEU A 137 12.45 13.86 13.76
CA LEU A 137 11.23 13.07 13.88
C LEU A 137 11.22 12.13 15.10
N ALA A 138 12.36 11.93 15.76
CA ALA A 138 12.53 10.93 16.83
C ALA A 138 11.52 11.13 17.99
N GLN A 139 11.22 12.39 18.33
CA GLN A 139 10.23 12.74 19.36
C GLN A 139 8.81 12.25 19.06
N TYR A 140 8.46 12.08 17.78
CA TYR A 140 7.16 11.58 17.34
C TYR A 140 7.20 10.06 17.09
N ILE A 141 8.31 9.56 16.54
CA ILE A 141 8.44 8.14 16.17
C ILE A 141 8.60 7.25 17.41
N GLN A 142 9.40 7.62 18.41
CA GLN A 142 9.58 6.80 19.61
C GLN A 142 8.25 6.42 20.29
N PRO A 143 7.35 7.36 20.62
CA PRO A 143 6.09 7.01 21.25
C PRO A 143 5.14 6.28 20.29
N LEU A 144 5.23 6.48 18.97
CA LEU A 144 4.50 5.68 17.98
C LEU A 144 4.96 4.22 17.98
N LEU A 145 6.26 3.96 18.01
CA LEU A 145 6.79 2.59 18.08
C LEU A 145 6.38 1.90 19.39
N ASN A 146 6.44 2.61 20.52
CA ASN A 146 5.92 2.12 21.81
C ASN A 146 4.45 1.68 21.69
N PHE A 147 3.63 2.49 21.02
CA PHE A 147 2.24 2.18 20.79
C PHE A 147 2.04 0.98 19.86
N HIS A 148 2.77 0.92 18.74
CA HIS A 148 2.74 -0.23 17.82
C HIS A 148 3.04 -1.55 18.54
N SER A 149 4.10 -1.55 19.36
CA SER A 149 4.49 -2.68 20.22
C SER A 149 3.38 -3.07 21.20
N GLN A 150 2.80 -2.08 21.90
CA GLN A 150 1.73 -2.30 22.89
C GLN A 150 0.50 -2.97 22.27
N ILE A 151 0.07 -2.52 21.09
CA ILE A 151 -1.14 -3.04 20.42
C ILE A 151 -0.84 -4.15 19.41
N LYS A 152 0.43 -4.56 19.27
CA LYS A 152 0.91 -5.57 18.32
C LYS A 152 0.49 -5.28 16.88
N SER A 153 0.60 -4.03 16.46
CA SER A 153 0.29 -3.60 15.10
C SER A 153 1.56 -3.47 14.25
N PRO A 154 1.48 -3.70 12.93
CA PRO A 154 2.62 -3.57 12.04
C PRO A 154 2.95 -2.10 11.81
N PHE A 155 4.22 -1.86 11.50
CA PHE A 155 4.69 -0.61 10.94
C PHE A 155 4.45 -0.60 9.43
N LEU A 156 3.57 0.29 8.94
CA LEU A 156 3.27 0.36 7.51
C LEU A 156 4.24 1.30 6.79
N LEU A 157 4.89 0.78 5.76
CA LEU A 157 5.93 1.49 4.99
C LEU A 157 5.54 1.63 3.52
N ASN A 158 5.55 2.85 3.03
CA ASN A 158 5.53 3.19 1.62
C ASN A 158 6.99 3.27 1.14
N ALA A 159 7.43 2.28 0.36
CA ALA A 159 8.82 2.15 -0.06
C ALA A 159 8.90 2.01 -1.59
N TYR A 160 9.61 2.92 -2.24
CA TYR A 160 9.70 2.98 -3.70
C TYR A 160 11.18 3.05 -4.14
N PRO A 161 11.77 1.90 -4.55
CA PRO A 161 13.09 1.89 -5.17
C PRO A 161 13.20 2.81 -6.40
N PHE A 162 12.09 3.06 -7.09
CA PHE A 162 12.00 4.01 -8.20
C PHE A 162 12.55 5.39 -7.85
N PHE A 163 12.20 5.95 -6.68
CA PHE A 163 12.65 7.31 -6.33
C PHE A 163 14.15 7.38 -6.07
N ALA A 164 14.75 6.33 -5.53
CA ALA A 164 16.20 6.27 -5.37
C ALA A 164 16.89 6.22 -6.74
N TYR A 165 16.45 5.33 -7.63
CA TYR A 165 16.99 5.24 -9.00
C TYR A 165 16.80 6.55 -9.78
N LYS A 166 15.63 7.19 -9.65
CA LYS A 166 15.36 8.49 -10.27
C LYS A 166 16.38 9.55 -9.84
N ALA A 167 16.75 9.56 -8.55
CA ALA A 167 17.66 10.55 -7.99
C ALA A 167 19.14 10.30 -8.37
N ASP A 168 19.54 9.05 -8.59
CA ASP A 168 20.91 8.66 -8.94
C ASP A 168 20.94 7.48 -9.92
N PRO A 169 20.56 7.67 -11.20
CA PRO A 169 20.47 6.60 -12.18
C PRO A 169 21.83 6.06 -12.63
N ASP A 170 22.91 6.83 -12.40
CA ASP A 170 24.29 6.46 -12.76
C ASP A 170 24.98 5.68 -11.63
N GLY A 171 24.67 5.98 -10.36
CA GLY A 171 25.21 5.28 -9.20
C GLY A 171 24.40 4.06 -8.76
N ILE A 172 23.11 4.00 -9.09
CA ILE A 172 22.21 2.90 -8.68
C ILE A 172 21.91 2.01 -9.89
N SER A 173 22.33 0.75 -9.83
CA SER A 173 22.02 -0.24 -10.87
C SER A 173 20.51 -0.41 -11.05
N LEU A 174 20.07 -0.34 -12.30
CA LEU A 174 18.68 -0.59 -12.68
C LEU A 174 18.27 -2.03 -12.31
N GLU A 175 19.16 -3.00 -12.49
CA GLU A 175 18.90 -4.40 -12.16
C GLU A 175 18.64 -4.59 -10.65
N TYR A 176 19.38 -3.87 -9.81
CA TYR A 176 19.23 -3.91 -8.36
C TYR A 176 17.87 -3.38 -7.87
N VAL A 177 17.34 -2.34 -8.52
CA VAL A 177 16.03 -1.78 -8.16
C VAL A 177 14.85 -2.50 -8.84
N LEU A 178 15.11 -3.32 -9.86
CA LEU A 178 14.10 -4.10 -10.59
C LEU A 178 14.07 -5.59 -10.21
N PHE A 179 14.76 -6.01 -9.14
CA PHE A 179 14.88 -7.42 -8.71
C PHE A 179 15.50 -8.35 -9.79
N GLN A 180 16.23 -7.79 -10.75
CA GLN A 180 16.91 -8.57 -11.78
C GLN A 180 18.23 -9.14 -11.26
N PRO A 181 18.79 -10.20 -11.88
CA PRO A 181 20.10 -10.72 -11.50
C PRO A 181 21.17 -9.64 -11.50
N ASN A 182 21.83 -9.44 -10.36
CA ASN A 182 22.88 -8.46 -10.17
C ASN A 182 23.88 -8.94 -9.09
N SER A 183 24.98 -8.22 -8.91
CA SER A 183 26.02 -8.58 -7.94
C SER A 183 25.56 -8.48 -6.48
N GLY A 184 24.45 -7.80 -6.21
CA GLY A 184 23.95 -7.44 -4.90
C GLY A 184 24.83 -6.41 -4.19
N VAL A 185 24.33 -5.93 -3.05
CA VAL A 185 25.05 -5.04 -2.16
C VAL A 185 25.23 -5.75 -0.82
N THR A 186 26.49 -5.91 -0.41
CA THR A 186 26.82 -6.54 0.88
C THR A 186 26.90 -5.46 1.95
N ASP A 187 26.11 -5.61 3.00
CA ASP A 187 26.22 -4.78 4.19
C ASP A 187 27.54 -5.11 4.93
N PRO A 188 28.44 -4.13 5.12
CA PRO A 188 29.78 -4.38 5.66
C PRO A 188 29.80 -4.71 7.15
N ASN A 189 28.72 -4.42 7.90
CA ASN A 189 28.68 -4.67 9.34
C ASN A 189 28.10 -6.05 9.66
N THR A 190 27.20 -6.54 8.81
CA THR A 190 26.45 -7.78 9.05
C THR A 190 26.80 -8.89 8.06
N ASN A 191 27.49 -8.57 6.97
CA ASN A 191 27.71 -9.45 5.80
C ASN A 191 26.42 -9.94 5.13
N LEU A 192 25.26 -9.35 5.45
CA LEU A 192 24.01 -9.63 4.75
C LEU A 192 24.09 -9.08 3.34
N LYS A 193 23.74 -9.93 2.37
CA LYS A 193 23.73 -9.56 0.95
C LYS A 193 22.31 -9.25 0.51
N TYR A 194 22.12 -8.04 0.02
CA TYR A 194 20.87 -7.57 -0.55
C TYR A 194 20.96 -7.68 -2.07
N ASP A 195 20.13 -8.54 -2.66
CA ASP A 195 20.04 -8.67 -4.13
C ASP A 195 19.06 -7.67 -4.74
N ASN A 196 18.33 -6.91 -3.93
CA ASN A 196 17.41 -5.88 -4.36
C ASN A 196 17.27 -4.76 -3.33
N MET A 197 16.90 -3.56 -3.81
CA MET A 197 16.79 -2.37 -2.96
C MET A 197 15.59 -2.40 -2.01
N LEU A 198 14.45 -2.98 -2.38
CA LEU A 198 13.27 -2.97 -1.52
C LEU A 198 13.56 -3.69 -0.20
N TYR A 199 14.27 -4.83 -0.25
CA TYR A 199 14.67 -5.56 0.96
C TYR A 199 15.70 -4.77 1.79
N ALA A 200 16.61 -4.06 1.14
CA ALA A 200 17.52 -3.16 1.84
C ALA A 200 16.76 -2.05 2.56
N GLN A 201 15.76 -1.42 1.92
CA GLN A 201 14.93 -0.37 2.54
C GLN A 201 14.13 -0.89 3.74
N ILE A 202 13.55 -2.10 3.64
CA ILE A 202 12.83 -2.74 4.75
C ILE A 202 13.76 -3.01 5.93
N ASP A 203 14.95 -3.57 5.66
CA ASP A 203 15.90 -3.89 6.73
C ASP A 203 16.55 -2.64 7.35
N SER A 204 16.64 -1.54 6.60
CA SER A 204 16.98 -0.22 7.17
C SER A 204 15.94 0.25 8.18
N VAL A 205 14.64 0.02 7.93
CA VAL A 205 13.57 0.35 8.89
C VAL A 205 13.62 -0.57 10.11
N TYR A 206 13.85 -1.87 9.93
CA TYR A 206 14.05 -2.78 11.07
C TYR A 206 15.25 -2.38 11.93
N SER A 207 16.37 -2.00 11.32
CA SER A 207 17.54 -1.48 12.05
C SER A 207 17.22 -0.18 12.79
N ALA A 208 16.45 0.72 12.17
CA ALA A 208 16.03 1.98 12.79
C ALA A 208 15.12 1.74 14.01
N MET A 209 14.14 0.84 13.90
CA MET A 209 13.30 0.45 15.04
C MET A 209 14.11 -0.21 16.14
N LYS A 210 15.07 -1.08 15.79
CA LYS A 210 15.97 -1.73 16.75
C LYS A 210 16.82 -0.71 17.50
N ALA A 211 17.33 0.33 16.82
CA ALA A 211 18.07 1.42 17.46
C ALA A 211 17.21 2.20 18.47
N MET A 212 15.88 2.21 18.29
CA MET A 212 14.91 2.81 19.21
C MET A 212 14.32 1.79 20.21
N GLY A 213 14.92 0.61 20.34
CA GLY A 213 14.54 -0.40 21.34
C GLY A 213 13.45 -1.39 20.91
N HIS A 214 13.01 -1.36 19.65
CA HIS A 214 11.92 -2.21 19.15
C HIS A 214 12.43 -3.28 18.17
N THR A 215 12.17 -4.54 18.50
CA THR A 215 12.53 -5.71 17.66
C THR A 215 11.33 -6.62 17.37
N ASP A 216 10.19 -6.25 17.95
CA ASP A 216 8.93 -6.96 18.05
C ASP A 216 7.85 -6.41 17.08
N ILE A 217 8.16 -5.33 16.37
CA ILE A 217 7.27 -4.70 15.39
C ILE A 217 7.63 -5.21 14.00
N ASP A 218 6.66 -5.81 13.31
CA ASP A 218 6.82 -6.24 11.92
C ASP A 218 6.56 -5.10 10.94
N VAL A 219 7.27 -5.11 9.81
CA VAL A 219 7.08 -4.15 8.72
C VAL A 219 6.15 -4.75 7.67
N THR A 220 5.15 -3.99 7.24
CA THR A 220 4.31 -4.30 6.09
C THR A 220 4.49 -3.20 5.04
N ILE A 221 4.73 -3.57 3.79
CA ILE A 221 4.82 -2.58 2.71
C ILE A 221 3.40 -2.16 2.33
N SER A 222 2.97 -0.99 2.78
CA SER A 222 1.64 -0.46 2.48
C SER A 222 1.52 0.17 1.11
N GLU A 223 2.66 0.52 0.49
CA GLU A 223 2.73 0.94 -0.91
C GLU A 223 4.11 0.66 -1.50
N THR A 224 4.12 0.12 -2.72
CA THR A 224 5.30 0.10 -3.58
C THR A 224 4.88 -0.09 -5.03
N GLY A 225 5.66 0.41 -5.98
CA GLY A 225 5.32 0.29 -7.39
C GLY A 225 6.34 1.00 -8.27
N TRP A 226 6.07 0.98 -9.58
CA TRP A 226 6.94 1.60 -10.57
C TRP A 226 6.10 2.24 -11.69
N PRO A 227 6.31 3.52 -12.01
CA PRO A 227 5.50 4.21 -13.00
C PRO A 227 5.83 3.74 -14.41
N SER A 228 4.79 3.52 -15.21
CA SER A 228 4.91 3.10 -16.62
C SER A 228 5.24 4.23 -17.60
N LYS A 229 5.14 5.48 -17.12
CA LYS A 229 5.46 6.70 -17.88
C LYS A 229 5.77 7.83 -16.90
N GLY A 230 6.84 8.56 -17.15
CA GLY A 230 7.21 9.75 -16.38
C GLY A 230 7.48 10.97 -17.26
N ASP A 231 7.85 12.07 -16.61
CA ASP A 231 8.41 13.25 -17.27
C ASP A 231 9.85 12.99 -17.76
N SER A 232 10.43 13.94 -18.50
CA SER A 232 11.78 13.78 -19.09
C SER A 232 12.90 13.62 -18.06
N ASP A 233 12.68 14.10 -16.84
CA ASP A 233 13.57 14.02 -15.68
C ASP A 233 13.25 12.83 -14.76
N GLU A 234 12.44 11.88 -15.22
CA GLU A 234 12.08 10.67 -14.48
C GLU A 234 12.65 9.40 -15.13
N PRO A 235 13.99 9.25 -15.17
CA PRO A 235 14.63 8.10 -15.78
C PRO A 235 14.11 6.80 -15.16
N GLY A 236 13.95 5.79 -16.02
CA GLY A 236 13.43 4.49 -15.62
C GLY A 236 11.90 4.38 -15.63
N ALA A 237 11.13 5.47 -15.70
CA ALA A 237 9.67 5.44 -15.76
C ALA A 237 9.17 4.97 -17.15
N THR A 238 9.18 3.66 -17.39
CA THR A 238 8.80 3.04 -18.67
C THR A 238 7.90 1.83 -18.45
N ILE A 239 7.08 1.50 -19.46
CA ILE A 239 6.22 0.30 -19.46
C ILE A 239 7.04 -0.96 -19.18
N ALA A 240 8.22 -1.09 -19.78
CA ALA A 240 9.08 -2.27 -19.62
C ALA A 240 9.60 -2.42 -18.18
N ASN A 241 10.05 -1.32 -17.57
CA ASN A 241 10.54 -1.35 -16.19
C ASN A 241 9.39 -1.55 -15.19
N ALA A 242 8.23 -0.94 -15.43
CA ALA A 242 7.05 -1.15 -14.59
C ALA A 242 6.58 -2.60 -14.61
N ALA A 243 6.53 -3.22 -15.80
CA ALA A 243 6.24 -4.64 -15.97
C ALA A 243 7.25 -5.52 -15.23
N THR A 244 8.53 -5.18 -15.33
CA THR A 244 9.62 -5.92 -14.68
C THR A 244 9.56 -5.82 -13.16
N TYR A 245 9.43 -4.60 -12.63
CA TYR A 245 9.36 -4.36 -11.19
C TYR A 245 8.18 -5.10 -10.56
N ASN A 246 6.96 -4.83 -11.05
CA ASN A 246 5.75 -5.41 -10.47
C ASN A 246 5.68 -6.92 -10.71
N GLY A 247 6.09 -7.41 -11.89
CA GLY A 247 6.15 -8.84 -12.19
C GLY A 247 7.11 -9.61 -11.28
N ASN A 248 8.33 -9.09 -11.09
CA ASN A 248 9.31 -9.71 -10.21
C ASN A 248 8.90 -9.61 -8.73
N LEU A 249 8.30 -8.48 -8.32
CA LEU A 249 7.76 -8.32 -6.97
C LEU A 249 6.69 -9.38 -6.68
N PHE A 250 5.74 -9.60 -7.61
CA PHE A 250 4.75 -10.67 -7.45
C PHE A 250 5.37 -12.05 -7.35
N GLN A 251 6.43 -12.33 -8.12
CA GLN A 251 7.15 -13.60 -8.02
C GLN A 251 7.79 -13.77 -6.64
N ARG A 252 8.44 -12.74 -6.11
CA ARG A 252 9.09 -12.75 -4.79
C ARG A 252 8.08 -12.94 -3.66
N THR A 253 6.94 -12.24 -3.72
CA THR A 253 5.84 -12.40 -2.75
C THR A 253 5.22 -13.79 -2.84
N ALA A 254 5.01 -14.34 -4.04
CA ALA A 254 4.49 -15.69 -4.23
C ALA A 254 5.43 -16.80 -3.70
N MET A 255 6.72 -16.51 -3.60
CA MET A 255 7.72 -17.40 -2.98
C MET A 255 7.76 -17.30 -1.45
N ASN A 256 6.92 -16.44 -0.84
CA ASN A 256 6.93 -16.13 0.59
C ASN A 256 8.33 -15.71 1.08
N GLN A 257 9.08 -15.01 0.24
CA GLN A 257 10.44 -14.61 0.56
C GLN A 257 10.44 -13.45 1.57
N GLY A 258 11.20 -13.62 2.67
CA GLY A 258 11.55 -12.55 3.59
C GLY A 258 12.81 -11.79 3.17
N THR A 259 13.16 -10.75 3.92
CA THR A 259 14.40 -9.99 3.71
C THR A 259 15.63 -10.74 4.21
N PRO A 260 16.86 -10.34 3.83
CA PRO A 260 18.08 -10.91 4.40
C PRO A 260 18.15 -10.88 5.94
N LEU A 261 17.67 -9.81 6.60
CA LEU A 261 17.63 -9.70 8.07
C LEU A 261 16.52 -10.54 8.70
N LYS A 262 15.39 -10.73 7.99
CA LYS A 262 14.20 -11.46 8.47
C LYS A 262 13.78 -12.55 7.45
N PRO A 263 14.62 -13.56 7.16
CA PRO A 263 14.40 -14.48 6.04
C PRO A 263 13.20 -15.42 6.25
N SER A 264 12.79 -15.65 7.50
CA SER A 264 11.66 -16.51 7.86
C SER A 264 10.32 -15.78 7.94
N LEU A 265 10.29 -14.46 7.71
CA LEU A 265 9.09 -13.64 7.80
C LEU A 265 8.71 -13.18 6.39
N PRO A 266 7.68 -13.77 5.76
CA PRO A 266 7.16 -13.27 4.49
C PRO A 266 6.66 -11.84 4.63
N ILE A 267 6.88 -11.03 3.60
CA ILE A 267 6.51 -9.61 3.61
C ILE A 267 5.15 -9.45 2.93
N ASP A 268 4.20 -8.85 3.63
CA ASP A 268 2.96 -8.35 3.04
C ASP A 268 3.26 -7.07 2.23
N VAL A 269 2.88 -7.06 0.94
CA VAL A 269 3.20 -5.97 0.01
C VAL A 269 1.99 -5.48 -0.79
N TYR A 270 1.53 -4.27 -0.53
CA TYR A 270 0.47 -3.60 -1.29
C TYR A 270 1.06 -2.85 -2.48
N VAL A 271 0.76 -3.34 -3.69
CA VAL A 271 1.21 -2.71 -4.93
C VAL A 271 0.41 -1.44 -5.20
N PHE A 272 1.11 -0.33 -5.39
CA PHE A 272 0.59 0.96 -5.79
C PHE A 272 0.73 1.11 -7.31
N ALA A 273 -0.35 1.15 -8.09
CA ALA A 273 -1.77 1.03 -7.70
C ALA A 273 -2.57 0.16 -8.68
N LEU A 274 -3.84 -0.10 -8.38
CA LEU A 274 -4.69 -0.89 -9.29
C LEU A 274 -4.85 -0.23 -10.65
N PHE A 275 -5.13 1.07 -10.67
CA PHE A 275 -5.45 1.82 -11.88
C PHE A 275 -4.53 3.02 -12.08
N ASN A 276 -4.37 3.45 -13.34
CA ASN A 276 -3.83 4.77 -13.64
C ASN A 276 -4.84 5.85 -13.20
N GLU A 277 -4.37 6.82 -12.43
CA GLU A 277 -5.22 7.86 -11.82
C GLU A 277 -4.98 9.21 -12.48
N ASN A 278 -5.79 9.53 -13.49
CA ASN A 278 -5.61 10.71 -14.34
C ASN A 278 -5.77 12.07 -13.63
N LEU A 279 -6.33 12.10 -12.43
CA LEU A 279 -6.54 13.31 -11.64
C LEU A 279 -5.45 13.58 -10.61
N LYS A 280 -4.42 12.72 -10.49
CA LYS A 280 -3.33 12.96 -9.55
C LYS A 280 -2.50 14.19 -9.95
N PRO A 281 -2.28 15.14 -9.04
CA PRO A 281 -1.40 16.28 -9.28
C PRO A 281 0.07 15.83 -9.32
N GLY A 282 0.97 16.73 -9.72
CA GLY A 282 2.41 16.45 -9.73
C GLY A 282 2.92 15.88 -11.06
N PRO A 283 4.07 15.20 -11.05
CA PRO A 283 4.74 14.75 -12.27
C PRO A 283 3.93 13.70 -13.02
N THR A 284 4.31 13.43 -14.28
CA THR A 284 3.61 12.44 -15.12
C THR A 284 3.62 11.04 -14.52
N SER A 285 4.67 10.65 -13.80
CA SER A 285 4.72 9.38 -13.07
C SER A 285 3.50 9.14 -12.17
N GLU A 286 3.02 10.15 -11.45
CA GLU A 286 1.89 10.03 -10.50
C GLU A 286 0.62 9.51 -11.16
N ARG A 287 0.41 9.79 -12.46
CA ARG A 287 -0.77 9.35 -13.21
C ARG A 287 -0.62 7.97 -13.85
N ASN A 288 0.54 7.32 -13.70
CA ASN A 288 0.95 6.16 -14.51
C ASN A 288 1.51 4.98 -13.69
N TYR A 289 1.17 4.87 -12.39
CA TYR A 289 1.52 3.73 -11.52
C TYR A 289 0.61 2.51 -11.66
N GLY A 290 -0.50 2.62 -12.39
CA GLY A 290 -1.52 1.59 -12.48
C GLY A 290 -1.03 0.30 -13.13
N LEU A 291 -1.51 -0.83 -12.60
CA LEU A 291 -1.45 -2.11 -13.31
C LEU A 291 -2.44 -2.15 -14.49
N PHE A 292 -3.57 -1.43 -14.36
CA PHE A 292 -4.64 -1.34 -15.35
C PHE A 292 -4.94 0.11 -15.73
N TYR A 293 -5.42 0.31 -16.95
CA TYR A 293 -6.11 1.54 -17.32
C TYR A 293 -7.50 1.60 -16.66
N PRO A 294 -8.13 2.79 -16.57
CA PRO A 294 -9.46 2.93 -15.95
C PRO A 294 -10.57 2.08 -16.58
N ASP A 295 -10.41 1.64 -17.82
CA ASP A 295 -11.33 0.74 -18.51
C ASP A 295 -11.16 -0.75 -18.13
N GLY A 296 -10.16 -1.07 -17.31
CA GLY A 296 -9.82 -2.42 -16.88
C GLY A 296 -8.87 -3.18 -17.81
N THR A 297 -8.38 -2.54 -18.88
CA THR A 297 -7.34 -3.14 -19.73
C THR A 297 -5.97 -3.07 -19.04
N PRO A 298 -5.12 -4.11 -19.13
CA PRO A 298 -3.81 -4.08 -18.49
C PRO A 298 -2.89 -3.06 -19.18
N VAL A 299 -2.16 -2.26 -18.39
CA VAL A 299 -1.13 -1.33 -18.92
C VAL A 299 0.06 -2.11 -19.47
N TYR A 300 0.41 -3.20 -18.79
CA TYR A 300 1.45 -4.14 -19.17
C TYR A 300 1.12 -5.55 -18.67
N ASN A 301 1.77 -6.55 -19.26
CA ASN A 301 1.63 -7.93 -18.82
C ASN A 301 2.50 -8.17 -17.57
N ILE A 302 1.87 -8.39 -16.43
CA ILE A 302 2.51 -8.70 -15.14
C ILE A 302 2.86 -10.19 -14.99
N GLY A 303 2.94 -10.95 -16.09
CA GLY A 303 3.30 -12.38 -16.10
C GLY A 303 2.21 -13.33 -15.58
N SER A 304 1.15 -12.81 -14.96
CA SER A 304 0.05 -13.61 -14.39
C SER A 304 -0.81 -14.31 -15.46
N GLN A 305 -0.77 -13.90 -16.73
CA GLN A 305 -1.45 -14.64 -17.79
C GLN A 305 -0.80 -16.00 -18.12
N ARG A 306 0.49 -16.20 -17.86
CA ARG A 306 1.16 -17.51 -18.09
C ARG A 306 0.96 -18.50 -16.94
N TYR A 307 0.63 -18.04 -15.74
CA TYR A 307 0.34 -18.91 -14.57
C TYR A 307 -1.17 -19.12 -14.33
N LEU A 308 -2.02 -18.54 -15.18
CA LEU A 308 -3.48 -18.74 -15.20
C LEU A 308 -3.96 -19.57 -16.41
N ILE A 309 -3.08 -19.85 -17.39
CA ILE A 309 -3.37 -20.76 -18.51
C ILE A 309 -2.37 -21.94 -18.49
N SER A 310 -2.37 -22.71 -17.40
CA SER A 310 -1.96 -24.12 -17.44
C SER A 310 -3.07 -24.99 -16.85
N SER A 311 -4.23 -24.94 -17.48
CA SER A 311 -5.22 -26.01 -17.37
C SER A 311 -5.83 -26.28 -18.74
N SER A 312 -5.00 -26.78 -19.66
CA SER A 312 -5.50 -27.72 -20.64
C SER A 312 -4.53 -28.90 -20.78
N TRP A 313 -4.94 -30.00 -20.16
CA TRP A 313 -4.68 -31.38 -20.56
C TRP A 313 -3.25 -31.90 -20.39
N TRP A 314 -2.92 -32.38 -19.18
CA TRP A 314 -2.52 -33.77 -18.97
C TRP A 314 -2.58 -34.16 -17.48
N SER A 315 -2.97 -35.41 -17.26
CA SER A 315 -3.16 -36.11 -16.00
C SER A 315 -1.85 -36.33 -15.22
N SER A 316 -1.83 -35.98 -13.92
CA SER A 316 -1.56 -36.88 -12.78
C SER A 316 -1.19 -36.09 -11.51
N SER A 317 -2.01 -36.26 -10.47
CA SER A 317 -1.72 -36.20 -9.03
C SER A 317 -0.48 -35.43 -8.52
N SER A 318 -0.70 -34.24 -7.95
CA SER A 318 -0.40 -33.95 -6.54
C SER A 318 -0.99 -32.59 -6.17
N SER A 319 -1.74 -32.55 -5.08
CA SER A 319 -2.42 -31.36 -4.56
C SER A 319 -1.46 -30.54 -3.69
N SER A 320 -1.05 -29.37 -4.18
CA SER A 320 -0.50 -28.30 -3.34
C SER A 320 -1.35 -27.05 -3.49
N SER A 321 -2.07 -26.71 -2.42
CA SER A 321 -2.87 -25.51 -2.30
C SER A 321 -1.95 -24.30 -2.14
N PHE A 322 -1.62 -23.62 -3.23
CA PHE A 322 -0.96 -22.32 -3.19
C PHE A 322 -2.00 -21.22 -3.00
N SER A 323 -2.11 -20.66 -1.80
CA SER A 323 -2.77 -19.35 -1.61
C SER A 323 -1.89 -18.29 -2.27
N LYS A 324 -2.27 -17.90 -3.50
CA LYS A 324 -1.63 -16.84 -4.26
C LYS A 324 -2.09 -15.51 -3.67
N MET A 325 -1.15 -14.70 -3.19
CA MET A 325 -1.46 -13.45 -2.51
C MET A 325 -1.02 -12.29 -3.39
N MET A 326 -1.96 -11.76 -4.14
CA MET A 326 -1.82 -10.46 -4.78
C MET A 326 -2.47 -9.43 -3.86
N ILE A 327 -1.82 -8.28 -3.65
CA ILE A 327 -2.22 -7.31 -2.64
C ILE A 327 -2.06 -5.92 -3.27
N ILE A 328 -3.09 -5.08 -3.25
CA ILE A 328 -3.12 -3.84 -4.04
C ILE A 328 -3.66 -2.65 -3.24
N ALA A 329 -3.08 -1.47 -3.43
CA ALA A 329 -3.62 -0.20 -2.97
C ALA A 329 -4.55 0.44 -4.02
N ILE A 330 -5.68 0.99 -3.56
CA ILE A 330 -6.72 1.65 -4.34
C ILE A 330 -7.07 2.96 -3.66
N GLN A 331 -6.85 4.08 -4.33
CA GLN A 331 -7.30 5.39 -3.87
C GLN A 331 -8.72 5.66 -4.36
N SER A 332 -9.69 5.60 -3.46
CA SER A 332 -10.99 6.27 -3.62
C SER A 332 -10.84 7.70 -3.12
N GLY A 333 -11.01 8.69 -4.00
CA GLY A 333 -10.78 10.09 -3.63
C GLY A 333 -11.45 11.11 -4.55
N ARG A 334 -12.60 11.63 -4.07
CA ARG A 334 -13.29 12.90 -4.42
C ARG A 334 -13.69 13.09 -5.90
N ARG A 335 -15.00 12.88 -6.16
CA ARG A 335 -15.79 13.05 -7.41
C ARG A 335 -15.78 11.88 -8.41
N HIS A 336 -15.92 10.65 -7.92
CA HIS A 336 -16.56 9.61 -8.73
C HIS A 336 -17.96 9.33 -8.21
N THR A 337 -18.95 10.13 -8.64
CA THR A 337 -20.34 9.68 -8.61
C THR A 337 -20.50 8.59 -9.65
N PHE A 338 -20.32 7.33 -9.25
CA PHE A 338 -20.90 6.20 -9.98
C PHE A 338 -22.42 6.28 -9.79
N THR A 339 -23.14 6.76 -10.80
CA THR A 339 -24.59 6.55 -10.93
C THR A 339 -24.81 5.16 -11.48
N VAL A 340 -25.46 4.32 -10.67
CA VAL A 340 -26.00 3.03 -11.10
C VAL A 340 -27.46 3.30 -11.48
N GLU A 341 -27.75 3.44 -12.76
CA GLU A 341 -29.13 3.34 -13.24
C GLU A 341 -29.38 1.92 -13.73
N THR A 342 -30.37 1.27 -13.13
CA THR A 342 -30.89 -0.02 -13.59
C THR A 342 -31.86 0.19 -14.73
N ILE A 343 -31.49 -0.18 -15.96
CA ILE A 343 -32.42 -0.40 -17.06
C ILE A 343 -32.13 -1.77 -17.68
N GLY A 344 -32.86 -2.79 -17.25
CA GLY A 344 -32.85 -4.13 -17.87
C GLY A 344 -31.54 -4.92 -17.75
N SER A 345 -31.52 -6.07 -18.43
CA SER A 345 -30.54 -7.17 -18.26
C SER A 345 -29.20 -6.99 -18.98
N ASN A 346 -28.82 -5.78 -19.39
CA ASN A 346 -27.50 -5.49 -19.97
C ASN A 346 -26.93 -4.19 -19.37
N LEU A 347 -25.77 -4.29 -18.71
CA LEU A 347 -25.08 -3.16 -18.08
C LEU A 347 -24.01 -2.60 -19.04
N VAL A 348 -24.23 -1.37 -19.53
CA VAL A 348 -23.26 -0.61 -20.34
C VAL A 348 -22.71 0.53 -19.48
N LEU A 349 -21.38 0.59 -19.30
CA LEU A 349 -20.70 1.71 -18.65
C LEU A 349 -20.62 2.89 -19.62
N HIS A 350 -21.32 3.98 -19.33
CA HIS A 350 -21.06 5.30 -19.94
C HIS A 350 -20.33 6.18 -18.91
N SER A 351 -19.19 6.73 -19.29
CA SER A 351 -18.67 7.94 -18.64
C SER A 351 -19.52 9.12 -19.10
N CYS A 352 -20.36 9.70 -18.24
CA CYS A 352 -21.09 10.92 -18.58
C CYS A 352 -20.72 12.05 -17.63
N VAL A 353 -20.36 13.18 -18.23
CA VAL A 353 -19.96 14.43 -17.58
C VAL A 353 -21.18 15.11 -16.97
N ALA A 354 -21.18 15.34 -15.66
CA ALA A 354 -22.17 16.20 -15.01
C ALA A 354 -21.54 17.58 -14.73
N ARG A 355 -21.81 18.52 -15.65
CA ARG A 355 -21.69 19.96 -15.44
C ARG A 355 -22.89 20.37 -14.58
N ALA A 356 -22.69 20.95 -13.41
CA ALA A 356 -23.74 21.66 -12.69
C ALA A 356 -23.55 23.18 -12.89
N MET A 357 -24.49 23.77 -13.63
CA MET A 357 -24.64 25.17 -14.06
C MET A 357 -24.87 26.12 -12.86
N GLY A 358 -24.71 27.45 -12.93
CA GLY A 358 -24.54 28.39 -14.06
C GLY A 358 -23.79 29.66 -13.58
N THR A 359 -23.32 30.57 -14.45
CA THR A 359 -24.15 31.52 -15.21
C THR A 359 -23.28 32.22 -16.27
N ILE A 360 -23.76 32.22 -17.52
CA ILE A 360 -23.71 33.24 -18.61
C ILE A 360 -22.38 33.93 -19.02
N CYS A 361 -22.09 33.79 -20.33
CA CYS A 361 -21.37 34.66 -21.30
C CYS A 361 -20.16 35.49 -20.83
N SER A 362 -19.00 35.44 -21.49
CA SER A 362 -18.77 35.66 -22.94
C SER A 362 -17.48 35.00 -23.38
#